data_AF-A0A558DJE6-F1
#
_entry.id   AF-A0A558DJE6-F1
#
_cell.length_a   1.000
_cell.length_b   1.000
_cell.length_c   1.000
_cell.angle_alpha   90.00
_cell.angle_beta   90.00
_cell.angle_gamma   90.00
#
_symmetry.space_group_name_H-M   'P 1'
#
loop_
_entity.id
_entity.type
_entity.pdbx_description
1 polymer ?
#
loop_
_entity_poly.entity_id
_entity_poly.type
_entity_poly.pdbx_seq_one_letter_code
_entity_poly.pdbx_strand_id
1 'polypeptide(L)'
;MRKYKTAFILLLLILYVSAASALWLDLTNQWVNLSSTHWVSIAGILIAASGWVVTSFVNLHNARRQHTVNVLLQSRLSQAYQQRLRDVVKSFPVTPTITKIEMGDWNVEDKGEAIDGVKYLLNYFEFVAVGIRTDDLDEKTLRMSLRGILTTLCDMAQVYIQYQRGELAENDGYPSNQSYEHLIWLRQRWTRRPLASRMKAFYERHLS
;
A
#
# COMPACT_ATOMS: atom_id res chain seq x y z
N MET A 1 -4.96 4.28 8.76
CA MET A 1 -5.84 3.29 9.45
C MET A 1 -6.21 3.57 10.93
N ARG A 2 -5.27 3.86 11.85
CA ARG A 2 -5.59 4.01 13.31
C ARG A 2 -6.54 5.19 13.61
N LYS A 3 -6.45 6.27 12.81
CA LYS A 3 -7.32 7.45 12.87
C LYS A 3 -8.78 7.18 12.46
N TYR A 4 -8.99 6.35 11.43
CA TYR A 4 -10.34 6.00 10.99
C TYR A 4 -11.03 4.98 11.90
N LYS A 5 -10.26 4.05 12.51
CA LYS A 5 -10.80 3.13 13.52
C LYS A 5 -11.22 3.87 14.79
N THR A 6 -10.45 4.86 15.22
CA THR A 6 -10.80 5.70 16.39
C THR A 6 -12.03 6.56 16.09
N ALA A 7 -12.13 7.17 14.92
CA ALA A 7 -13.34 7.90 14.51
C ALA A 7 -14.58 6.99 14.43
N PHE A 8 -14.44 5.76 13.92
CA PHE A 8 -15.52 4.76 13.88
C PHE A 8 -15.98 4.34 15.28
N ILE A 9 -15.04 4.05 16.18
CA ILE A 9 -15.34 3.70 17.58
C ILE A 9 -16.00 4.88 18.28
N LEU A 10 -15.53 6.11 18.05
CA LEU A 10 -16.14 7.31 18.62
C LEU A 10 -17.56 7.54 18.09
N LEU A 11 -17.82 7.33 16.80
CA LEU A 11 -19.16 7.45 16.22
C LEU A 11 -20.14 6.43 16.81
N LEU A 12 -19.73 5.16 16.92
CA LEU A 12 -20.54 4.15 17.60
C LEU A 12 -20.74 4.50 19.08
N LEU A 13 -19.69 4.95 19.75
CA LEU A 13 -19.77 5.32 21.17
C LEU A 13 -20.72 6.50 21.39
N ILE A 14 -20.69 7.53 20.55
CA ILE A 14 -21.64 8.66 20.60
C ILE A 14 -23.07 8.16 20.36
N LEU A 15 -23.28 7.27 19.39
CA LEU A 15 -24.58 6.67 19.10
C LEU A 15 -25.12 5.89 20.32
N TYR A 16 -24.30 5.03 20.93
CA TYR A 16 -24.69 4.25 22.10
C TYR A 16 -24.87 5.10 23.37
N VAL A 17 -24.03 6.12 23.59
CA VAL A 17 -24.16 7.06 24.72
C VAL A 17 -25.43 7.88 24.60
N SER A 18 -25.79 8.34 23.40
CA SER A 18 -27.05 9.06 23.19
C SER A 18 -28.27 8.18 23.48
N ALA A 19 -28.26 6.92 23.03
CA ALA A 19 -29.32 5.95 23.34
C ALA A 19 -29.41 5.62 24.84
N ALA A 20 -28.28 5.44 25.51
CA ALA A 20 -28.23 5.19 26.95
C ALA A 20 -28.71 6.39 27.77
N SER A 21 -28.39 7.62 27.33
CA SER A 21 -28.87 8.84 27.98
C SER A 21 -30.39 9.01 27.85
N ALA A 22 -30.98 8.63 26.72
CA ALA A 22 -32.43 8.64 26.52
C ALA A 22 -33.13 7.60 27.42
N LEU A 23 -32.57 6.39 27.53
CA LEU A 23 -33.03 5.36 28.47
C LEU A 23 -32.98 5.83 29.93
N TRP A 24 -31.87 6.46 30.32
CA TRP A 24 -31.70 6.94 31.68
C TRP A 24 -32.71 8.03 32.05
N LEU A 25 -32.99 8.96 31.12
CA LEU A 25 -33.97 10.01 31.34
C LEU A 25 -35.41 9.48 31.45
N ASP A 26 -35.79 8.48 30.64
CA ASP A 26 -37.12 7.83 30.72
C ASP A 26 -37.30 7.05 32.04
N LEU A 27 -36.24 6.39 32.52
CA LEU A 27 -36.26 5.66 33.80
C LEU A 27 -36.28 6.56 35.04
N THR A 28 -35.74 7.78 34.95
CA THR A 28 -35.58 8.68 36.11
C THR A 28 -36.60 9.82 36.18
N ASN A 29 -37.20 10.22 35.06
CA ASN A 29 -38.14 11.35 35.01
C ASN A 29 -39.52 10.93 34.52
N GLN A 30 -40.57 11.21 35.30
CA GLN A 30 -41.98 11.05 34.90
C GLN A 30 -42.45 12.03 33.79
N TRP A 31 -41.57 12.93 33.33
CA TRP A 31 -41.88 13.96 32.32
C TRP A 31 -41.78 13.45 30.88
N VAL A 32 -41.07 12.34 30.67
CA VAL A 32 -40.95 11.65 29.38
C VAL A 32 -41.63 10.30 29.57
N ASN A 33 -42.74 10.08 28.86
CA ASN A 33 -43.49 8.83 28.93
C ASN A 33 -43.49 8.20 27.53
N LEU A 34 -42.41 7.51 27.20
CA LEU A 34 -42.26 6.88 25.89
C LEU A 34 -43.08 5.59 25.84
N SER A 35 -44.06 5.55 24.93
CA SER A 35 -44.80 4.31 24.66
C SER A 35 -43.90 3.23 24.05
N SER A 36 -44.33 1.96 24.16
CA SER A 36 -43.61 0.82 23.58
C SER A 36 -43.35 0.99 22.07
N THR A 37 -44.20 1.73 21.35
CA THR A 37 -44.03 2.02 19.92
C THR A 37 -42.83 2.93 19.67
N HIS A 38 -42.59 3.95 20.50
CA HIS A 38 -41.45 4.85 20.34
C HIS A 38 -40.11 4.14 20.57
N TRP A 39 -40.06 3.22 21.54
CA TRP A 39 -38.88 2.38 21.78
C TRP A 39 -38.52 1.51 20.58
N VAL A 40 -39.52 0.92 19.93
CA VAL A 40 -39.32 0.15 18.69
C VAL A 40 -38.78 1.03 17.56
N SER A 41 -39.29 2.26 17.41
CA SER A 41 -38.78 3.21 16.41
C SER A 41 -37.33 3.63 16.68
N ILE A 42 -36.96 3.93 17.92
CA ILE A 42 -35.58 4.29 18.31
C ILE A 42 -34.63 3.12 18.03
N ALA A 43 -35.02 1.90 18.40
CA ALA A 43 -34.23 0.71 18.11
C ALA A 43 -34.03 0.52 16.60
N GLY A 44 -35.07 0.73 15.78
CA GLY A 44 -34.98 0.68 14.33
C GLY A 44 -34.00 1.71 13.75
N ILE A 45 -34.05 2.95 14.23
CA ILE A 45 -33.14 4.03 13.80
C ILE A 45 -31.69 3.69 14.17
N LEU A 46 -31.44 3.15 15.37
CA LEU A 46 -30.10 2.76 15.82
C LEU A 46 -29.53 1.60 14.97
N ILE A 47 -30.35 0.60 14.64
CA ILE A 47 -29.95 -0.50 13.76
C ILE A 47 -29.64 0.03 12.35
N ALA A 48 -30.48 0.91 11.80
CA ALA A 48 -30.24 1.49 10.48
C ALA A 48 -28.96 2.34 10.45
N ALA A 49 -28.76 3.20 11.45
CA ALA A 49 -27.58 4.06 11.56
C ALA A 49 -26.29 3.24 11.73
N SER A 50 -26.30 2.24 12.62
CA SER A 50 -25.15 1.34 12.78
C SER A 50 -24.83 0.56 11.49
N GLY A 51 -25.86 0.07 10.80
CA GLY A 51 -25.71 -0.60 9.50
C GLY A 51 -25.08 0.31 8.44
N TRP A 52 -25.48 1.59 8.39
CA TRP A 52 -24.90 2.56 7.45
C TRP A 52 -23.45 2.92 7.77
N VAL A 53 -23.11 3.05 9.05
CA VAL A 53 -21.73 3.33 9.51
C VAL A 53 -20.79 2.17 9.15
N VAL A 54 -21.22 0.92 9.37
CA VAL A 54 -20.45 -0.27 8.97
C VAL A 54 -20.29 -0.33 7.46
N THR A 55 -21.37 -0.18 6.71
CA THR A 55 -21.36 -0.20 5.24
C THR A 55 -20.44 0.89 4.67
N SER A 56 -20.49 2.10 5.22
CA SER A 56 -19.63 3.21 4.78
C SER A 56 -18.15 2.94 5.01
N PHE A 57 -17.79 2.30 6.12
CA PHE A 57 -16.41 1.91 6.40
C PHE A 57 -15.91 0.82 5.44
N VAL A 58 -16.75 -0.19 5.19
CA VAL A 58 -16.45 -1.25 4.21
C VAL A 58 -16.29 -0.65 2.81
N ASN A 59 -17.14 0.31 2.44
CA ASN A 59 -17.05 1.01 1.16
C ASN A 59 -15.77 1.81 1.02
N LEU A 60 -15.34 2.53 2.06
CA LEU A 60 -14.05 3.25 2.05
C LEU A 60 -12.87 2.29 1.84
N HIS A 61 -12.92 1.12 2.48
CA HIS A 61 -11.89 0.09 2.33
C HIS A 61 -11.88 -0.51 0.92
N ASN A 62 -13.05 -0.81 0.38
CA ASN A 62 -13.21 -1.32 -0.98
C ASN A 62 -12.80 -0.29 -2.03
N ALA A 63 -13.12 1.00 -1.82
CA ALA A 63 -12.74 2.08 -2.72
C ALA A 63 -11.21 2.20 -2.85
N ARG A 64 -10.46 2.13 -1.74
CA ARG A 64 -8.99 2.15 -1.78
C ARG A 64 -8.41 0.95 -2.51
N ARG A 65 -8.96 -0.25 -2.27
CA ARG A 65 -8.56 -1.45 -3.00
C ARG A 65 -8.85 -1.34 -4.49
N GLN A 66 -10.03 -0.85 -4.86
CA GLN A 66 -10.41 -0.65 -6.25
C GLN A 66 -9.51 0.37 -6.93
N HIS A 67 -9.21 1.49 -6.27
CA HIS A 67 -8.27 2.48 -6.79
C HIS A 67 -6.88 1.88 -6.99
N THR A 68 -6.38 1.15 -5.98
CA THR A 68 -5.10 0.44 -6.08
C THR A 68 -5.06 -0.53 -7.26
N VAL A 69 -6.11 -1.33 -7.44
CA VAL A 69 -6.25 -2.27 -8.56
C VAL A 69 -6.31 -1.53 -9.89
N ASN A 70 -7.05 -0.43 -9.98
CA ASN A 70 -7.13 0.38 -11.20
C ASN A 70 -5.76 0.96 -11.56
N VAL A 71 -5.03 1.55 -10.61
CA VAL A 71 -3.67 2.06 -10.82
C VAL A 71 -2.73 0.92 -11.26
N LEU A 72 -2.83 -0.25 -10.63
CA LEU A 72 -2.07 -1.44 -11.01
C LEU A 72 -2.36 -1.91 -12.43
N LEU A 73 -3.62 -2.05 -12.78
CA LEU A 73 -4.05 -2.54 -14.09
C LEU A 73 -3.70 -1.54 -15.19
N GLN A 74 -3.97 -0.26 -14.97
CA GLN A 74 -3.67 0.79 -15.95
C GLN A 74 -2.16 0.91 -16.18
N SER A 75 -1.35 0.85 -15.13
CA SER A 75 0.11 0.93 -15.28
C SER A 75 0.71 -0.31 -15.94
N ARG A 76 0.31 -1.52 -15.53
CA ARG A 76 0.81 -2.81 -16.05
C ARG A 76 0.41 -3.11 -17.47
N LEU A 77 -0.84 -2.78 -17.83
CA LEU A 77 -1.38 -3.02 -19.17
C LEU A 77 -1.03 -1.90 -20.14
N SER A 78 -0.45 -0.79 -19.67
CA SER A 78 0.02 0.25 -20.57
C SER A 78 1.05 -0.34 -21.54
N GLN A 79 0.84 -0.07 -22.84
CA GLN A 79 1.77 -0.51 -23.88
C GLN A 79 3.19 0.03 -23.60
N ALA A 80 3.28 1.25 -23.04
CA ALA A 80 4.52 1.86 -22.58
C ALA A 80 5.25 0.98 -21.55
N TYR A 81 4.57 0.51 -20.50
CA TYR A 81 5.20 -0.35 -19.49
C TYR A 81 5.66 -1.68 -20.09
N GLN A 82 4.83 -2.32 -20.92
CA GLN A 82 5.20 -3.60 -21.53
C GLN A 82 6.39 -3.47 -22.50
N GLN A 83 6.45 -2.38 -23.27
CA GLN A 83 7.55 -2.12 -24.18
C GLN A 83 8.85 -1.89 -23.40
N ARG A 84 8.84 -0.97 -22.42
CA ARG A 84 10.02 -0.73 -21.58
C ARG A 84 10.47 -1.97 -20.83
N LEU A 85 9.55 -2.81 -20.35
CA LEU A 85 9.91 -4.07 -19.71
C LEU A 85 10.58 -5.05 -20.68
N ARG A 86 10.11 -5.14 -21.94
CA ARG A 86 10.74 -5.99 -22.96
C ARG A 86 12.16 -5.52 -23.26
N ASP A 87 12.37 -4.22 -23.39
CA ASP A 87 13.69 -3.63 -23.66
C ASP A 87 14.67 -3.96 -22.52
N VAL A 88 14.20 -3.84 -21.27
CA VAL A 88 14.98 -4.21 -20.09
C VAL A 88 15.32 -5.69 -20.04
N VAL A 89 14.33 -6.58 -20.24
CA VAL A 89 14.55 -8.04 -20.18
C VAL A 89 15.48 -8.52 -21.30
N LYS A 90 15.42 -7.88 -22.47
CA LYS A 90 16.32 -8.17 -23.60
C LYS A 90 17.77 -7.87 -23.25
N SER A 91 18.05 -6.73 -22.61
CA SER A 91 19.41 -6.29 -22.29
C SER A 91 19.93 -6.80 -20.94
N PHE A 92 19.03 -7.11 -20.00
CA PHE A 92 19.34 -7.55 -18.64
C PHE A 92 18.45 -8.74 -18.23
N PRO A 93 18.79 -9.98 -18.67
CA PRO A 93 18.03 -11.17 -18.31
C PRO A 93 18.17 -11.53 -16.82
N VAL A 94 17.14 -12.17 -16.27
CA VAL A 94 17.04 -12.52 -14.84
C VAL A 94 17.49 -13.97 -14.56
N THR A 95 17.80 -14.75 -15.61
CA THR A 95 18.02 -16.20 -15.51
C THR A 95 19.46 -16.56 -15.89
N PRO A 96 20.23 -17.33 -15.08
CA PRO A 96 19.96 -17.85 -13.73
C PRO A 96 20.42 -16.93 -12.58
N THR A 97 21.17 -15.87 -12.88
CA THR A 97 21.61 -14.84 -11.92
C THR A 97 21.15 -13.48 -12.44
N ILE A 98 20.68 -12.62 -11.55
CA ILE A 98 20.26 -11.25 -11.91
C ILE A 98 21.48 -10.52 -12.48
N THR A 99 21.44 -10.17 -13.77
CA THR A 99 22.44 -9.28 -14.37
C THR A 99 22.27 -7.89 -13.76
N LYS A 100 23.29 -7.42 -13.05
CA LYS A 100 23.28 -6.08 -12.48
C LYS A 100 23.62 -5.05 -13.55
N ILE A 101 23.01 -3.88 -13.45
CA ILE A 101 23.36 -2.74 -14.29
C ILE A 101 24.66 -2.14 -13.74
N GLU A 102 25.67 -2.04 -14.57
CA GLU A 102 26.96 -1.43 -14.21
C GLU A 102 27.06 0.00 -14.76
N MET A 103 27.98 0.82 -14.24
CA MET A 103 28.15 2.20 -14.73
C MET A 103 28.52 2.25 -16.22
N GLY A 104 29.28 1.25 -16.70
CA GLY A 104 29.69 1.14 -18.10
C GLY A 104 28.53 0.93 -19.07
N ASP A 105 27.36 0.49 -18.59
CA ASP A 105 26.20 0.18 -19.43
C ASP A 105 25.41 1.41 -19.86
N TRP A 106 25.63 2.59 -19.25
CA TRP A 106 24.74 3.74 -19.44
C TRP A 106 24.95 4.49 -20.75
N ASN A 107 26.15 4.40 -21.31
CA ASN A 107 26.54 5.09 -22.55
C ASN A 107 26.68 4.12 -23.74
N VAL A 108 26.32 2.85 -23.57
CA VAL A 108 26.31 1.87 -24.65
C VAL A 108 25.03 2.06 -25.45
N GLU A 109 25.16 2.40 -26.74
CA GLU A 109 24.03 2.73 -27.62
C GLU A 109 22.95 1.63 -27.64
N ASP A 110 23.35 0.36 -27.68
CA ASP A 110 22.47 -0.81 -27.62
C ASP A 110 21.73 -1.01 -26.28
N LYS A 111 22.20 -0.38 -25.19
CA LYS A 111 21.61 -0.49 -23.85
C LYS A 111 20.88 0.77 -23.40
N GLY A 112 20.97 1.87 -24.15
CA GLY A 112 20.35 3.15 -23.79
C GLY A 112 18.83 3.03 -23.55
N GLU A 113 18.11 2.37 -24.45
CA GLU A 113 16.66 2.17 -24.32
C GLU A 113 16.28 1.34 -23.09
N ALA A 114 17.09 0.34 -22.75
CA ALA A 114 16.89 -0.49 -21.57
C ALA A 114 17.12 0.32 -20.29
N ILE A 115 18.15 1.17 -20.25
CA ILE A 115 18.42 2.06 -19.11
C ILE A 115 17.27 3.05 -18.92
N ASP A 116 16.72 3.62 -20.00
CA ASP A 116 15.55 4.48 -19.92
C ASP A 116 14.30 3.73 -19.45
N GLY A 117 14.16 2.46 -19.86
CA GLY A 117 13.14 1.56 -19.33
C GLY A 117 13.29 1.34 -17.82
N VAL A 118 14.51 1.13 -17.32
CA VAL A 118 14.79 1.00 -15.89
C VAL A 118 14.44 2.29 -15.15
N LYS A 119 14.84 3.45 -15.66
CA LYS A 119 14.46 4.77 -15.08
C LYS A 119 12.95 4.89 -14.93
N TYR A 120 12.21 4.56 -15.99
CA TYR A 120 10.75 4.60 -15.99
C TYR A 120 10.17 3.67 -14.91
N LEU A 121 10.67 2.44 -14.82
CA LEU A 121 10.21 1.46 -13.82
C LEU A 121 10.54 1.90 -12.38
N LEU A 122 11.73 2.45 -12.15
CA LEU A 122 12.13 2.96 -10.83
C LEU A 122 11.25 4.14 -10.40
N ASN A 123 10.99 5.09 -11.30
CA ASN A 123 10.12 6.23 -11.03
C ASN A 123 8.68 5.78 -10.74
N TYR A 124 8.18 4.78 -11.48
CA TYR A 124 6.88 4.17 -11.21
C TYR A 124 6.82 3.57 -9.79
N PHE A 125 7.82 2.78 -9.39
CA PHE A 125 7.82 2.19 -8.05
C PHE A 125 8.08 3.20 -6.92
N GLU A 126 8.77 4.32 -7.19
CA GLU A 126 8.88 5.46 -6.27
C GLU A 126 7.48 6.06 -6.01
N PHE A 127 6.70 6.31 -7.06
CA PHE A 127 5.32 6.80 -6.92
C PHE A 127 4.45 5.81 -6.13
N VAL A 128 4.55 4.51 -6.42
CA VAL A 128 3.84 3.47 -5.66
C VAL A 128 4.25 3.50 -4.18
N ALA A 129 5.54 3.69 -3.89
CA ALA A 129 6.02 3.78 -2.51
C ALA A 129 5.47 5.00 -1.77
N VAL A 130 5.37 6.15 -2.44
CA VAL A 130 4.69 7.35 -1.90
C VAL A 130 3.23 7.03 -1.59
N GLY A 131 2.48 6.46 -2.54
CA GLY A 131 1.06 6.12 -2.34
C GLY A 131 0.83 5.13 -1.19
N ILE A 132 1.77 4.23 -0.93
CA ILE A 132 1.74 3.36 0.25
C ILE A 132 2.04 4.14 1.53
N ARG A 133 3.04 5.04 1.53
CA ARG A 133 3.39 5.86 2.72
C ARG A 133 2.25 6.79 3.12
N THR A 134 1.45 7.25 2.16
CA THR A 134 0.29 8.13 2.38
C THR A 134 -1.01 7.39 2.71
N ASP A 135 -1.03 6.05 2.78
CA ASP A 135 -2.23 5.20 3.03
C ASP A 135 -3.31 5.33 1.94
N ASP A 136 -2.92 5.80 0.74
CA ASP A 136 -3.75 5.93 -0.46
C ASP A 136 -3.84 4.61 -1.25
N LEU A 137 -2.74 3.85 -1.26
CA LEU A 137 -2.67 2.53 -1.88
C LEU A 137 -2.67 1.39 -0.85
N ASP A 138 -3.37 0.29 -1.17
CA ASP A 138 -3.40 -0.91 -0.33
C ASP A 138 -2.09 -1.72 -0.44
N GLU A 139 -1.19 -1.48 0.51
CA GLU A 139 0.12 -2.15 0.60
C GLU A 139 -0.01 -3.68 0.52
N LYS A 140 -1.03 -4.27 1.16
CA LYS A 140 -1.17 -5.73 1.24
C LYS A 140 -1.36 -6.33 -0.15
N THR A 141 -2.29 -5.80 -0.94
CA THR A 141 -2.54 -6.24 -2.31
C THR A 141 -1.30 -6.02 -3.18
N LEU A 142 -0.72 -4.82 -3.14
CA LEU A 142 0.48 -4.50 -3.93
C LEU A 142 1.65 -5.42 -3.59
N ARG A 143 1.89 -5.70 -2.31
CA ARG A 143 2.99 -6.58 -1.90
C ARG A 143 2.79 -8.01 -2.40
N MET A 144 1.57 -8.53 -2.42
CA MET A 144 1.31 -9.89 -2.93
C MET A 144 1.57 -9.98 -4.44
N SER A 145 1.29 -8.92 -5.19
CA SER A 145 1.40 -8.92 -6.65
C SER A 145 2.76 -8.42 -7.18
N LEU A 146 3.39 -7.47 -6.50
CA LEU A 146 4.55 -6.72 -7.02
C LEU A 146 5.85 -6.96 -6.28
N ARG A 147 5.84 -7.61 -5.11
CA ARG A 147 7.04 -7.75 -4.27
C ARG A 147 8.24 -8.29 -5.05
N GLY A 148 8.08 -9.42 -5.75
CA GLY A 148 9.18 -10.05 -6.48
C GLY A 148 9.77 -9.12 -7.54
N ILE A 149 8.89 -8.44 -8.27
CA ILE A 149 9.29 -7.57 -9.39
C ILE A 149 10.00 -6.33 -8.87
N LEU A 150 9.49 -5.72 -7.79
CA LEU A 150 10.14 -4.60 -7.14
C LEU A 150 11.52 -5.00 -6.59
N THR A 151 11.62 -6.14 -5.90
CA THR A 151 12.90 -6.57 -5.33
C THR A 151 13.93 -6.87 -6.42
N THR A 152 13.54 -7.61 -7.46
CA THR A 152 14.43 -7.91 -8.59
C THR A 152 14.87 -6.65 -9.32
N LEU A 153 13.96 -5.70 -9.58
CA LEU A 153 14.32 -4.43 -10.22
C LEU A 153 15.31 -3.63 -9.36
N CYS A 154 15.09 -3.56 -8.04
CA CYS A 154 16.01 -2.85 -7.15
C CYS A 154 17.38 -3.53 -7.06
N ASP A 155 17.42 -4.86 -7.08
CA ASP A 155 18.67 -5.62 -7.03
C ASP A 155 19.47 -5.46 -8.35
N MET A 156 18.77 -5.47 -9.48
CA MET A 156 19.33 -5.20 -10.81
C MET A 156 19.86 -3.77 -10.95
N ALA A 157 19.07 -2.78 -10.52
CA ALA A 157 19.38 -1.36 -10.67
C ALA A 157 20.13 -0.75 -9.47
N GLN A 158 20.69 -1.58 -8.58
CA GLN A 158 21.28 -1.11 -7.33
C GLN A 158 22.37 -0.05 -7.55
N VAL A 159 23.30 -0.30 -8.47
CA VAL A 159 24.41 0.63 -8.78
C VAL A 159 23.88 1.93 -9.38
N TYR A 160 22.87 1.85 -10.25
CA TYR A 160 22.21 3.03 -10.83
C TYR A 160 21.55 3.89 -9.76
N ILE A 161 20.82 3.29 -8.81
CA ILE A 161 20.17 4.01 -7.71
C ILE A 161 21.23 4.71 -6.84
N GLN A 162 22.31 4.01 -6.49
CA GLN A 162 23.39 4.57 -5.67
C GLN A 162 24.08 5.75 -6.36
N TYR A 163 24.32 5.64 -7.68
CA TYR A 163 24.86 6.74 -8.47
C TYR A 163 23.97 7.98 -8.46
N GLN A 164 22.67 7.81 -8.74
CA GLN A 164 21.70 8.91 -8.76
C GLN A 164 21.58 9.61 -7.39
N ARG A 165 21.84 8.85 -6.31
CA ARG A 165 21.85 9.35 -4.94
C ARG A 165 23.16 10.04 -4.54
N GLY A 166 24.18 10.02 -5.42
CA GLY A 166 25.51 10.54 -5.13
C GLY A 166 26.32 9.68 -4.16
N GLU A 167 25.87 8.44 -3.87
CA GLU A 167 26.51 7.54 -2.90
C GLU A 167 27.80 6.90 -3.42
N LEU A 168 28.05 7.00 -4.73
CA LEU A 168 29.23 6.45 -5.40
C LEU A 168 30.31 7.50 -5.71
N ALA A 169 30.05 8.78 -5.43
CA ALA A 169 31.05 9.82 -5.60
C ALA A 169 31.94 9.89 -4.33
N GLU A 170 33.26 9.78 -4.50
CA GLU A 170 34.23 10.29 -3.53
C GLU A 170 34.12 11.82 -3.51
N ASN A 171 33.18 12.39 -2.74
CA ASN A 171 33.15 13.84 -2.54
C ASN A 171 32.50 14.23 -1.20
N ASP A 172 33.37 14.57 -0.25
CA ASP A 172 33.37 15.77 0.60
C ASP A 172 32.02 16.47 0.85
N GLY A 173 31.13 15.81 1.60
CA GLY A 173 30.10 16.52 2.38
C GLY A 173 28.88 17.05 1.63
N TYR A 174 28.66 16.67 0.36
CA TYR A 174 27.38 16.94 -0.30
C TYR A 174 26.27 16.01 0.25
N PRO A 175 25.07 16.53 0.59
CA PRO A 175 23.99 15.69 1.07
C PRO A 175 23.56 14.70 -0.02
N SER A 176 23.43 13.42 0.36
CA SER A 176 22.91 12.39 -0.54
C SER A 176 21.59 12.85 -1.17
N ASN A 177 21.49 12.77 -2.49
CA ASN A 177 20.27 13.12 -3.20
C ASN A 177 19.12 12.18 -2.74
N GLN A 178 17.94 12.75 -2.48
CA GLN A 178 16.77 12.01 -1.98
C GLN A 178 16.07 11.19 -3.06
N SER A 179 16.59 11.16 -4.29
CA SER A 179 16.11 10.28 -5.35
C SER A 179 15.93 8.84 -4.87
N TYR A 180 14.76 8.28 -5.15
CA TYR A 180 14.39 6.90 -4.80
C TYR A 180 14.34 6.59 -3.29
N GLU A 181 14.23 7.59 -2.40
CA GLU A 181 14.14 7.37 -0.96
C GLU A 181 12.93 6.50 -0.59
N HIS A 182 11.76 6.79 -1.18
CA HIS A 182 10.54 6.04 -0.85
C HIS A 182 10.62 4.60 -1.35
N LEU A 183 11.20 4.38 -2.53
CA LEU A 183 11.45 3.06 -3.11
C LEU A 183 12.42 2.24 -2.24
N ILE A 184 13.51 2.84 -1.77
CA ILE A 184 14.46 2.15 -0.88
C ILE A 184 13.77 1.76 0.43
N TRP A 185 12.99 2.68 1.01
CA TRP A 185 12.16 2.38 2.19
C TRP A 185 11.21 1.20 1.92
N LEU A 186 10.55 1.20 0.76
CA LEU A 186 9.59 0.16 0.39
C LEU A 186 10.28 -1.20 0.18
N ARG A 187 11.42 -1.22 -0.52
CA ARG A 187 12.26 -2.42 -0.71
C ARG A 187 12.64 -2.99 0.65
N GLN A 188 13.22 -2.20 1.54
CA GLN A 188 13.60 -2.67 2.88
C GLN A 188 12.40 -3.23 3.66
N ARG A 189 11.26 -2.53 3.63
CA ARG A 189 10.03 -2.96 4.28
C ARG A 189 9.49 -4.29 3.74
N TRP A 190 9.58 -4.52 2.44
CA TRP A 190 9.11 -5.74 1.78
C TRP A 190 10.09 -6.91 1.90
N THR A 191 11.39 -6.64 2.04
CA THR A 191 12.46 -7.64 2.24
C THR A 191 12.58 -8.10 3.69
N ARG A 192 12.38 -7.21 4.68
CA ARG A 192 12.49 -7.51 6.13
C ARG A 192 11.53 -8.60 6.67
N ARG A 193 10.65 -9.18 5.85
CA ARG A 193 9.86 -10.37 6.25
C ARG A 193 9.99 -11.48 5.19
N PRO A 194 10.76 -12.55 5.46
CA PRO A 194 10.78 -13.73 4.61
C PRO A 194 9.37 -14.36 4.61
N LEU A 195 8.75 -14.54 3.44
CA LEU A 195 7.51 -15.31 3.32
C LEU A 195 7.69 -16.73 3.89
N ALA A 196 8.90 -17.29 3.77
CA ALA A 196 9.33 -18.56 4.35
C ALA A 196 9.04 -18.68 5.86
N SER A 197 9.24 -17.61 6.63
CA SER A 197 8.96 -17.62 8.08
C SER A 197 7.46 -17.70 8.42
N ARG A 198 6.59 -17.11 7.58
CA ARG A 198 5.12 -17.21 7.75
C ARG A 198 4.56 -18.50 7.18
N MET A 199 5.14 -19.03 6.09
CA MET A 199 4.76 -20.33 5.54
C MET A 199 5.15 -21.46 6.48
N LYS A 200 6.37 -21.44 7.02
CA LYS A 200 6.82 -22.40 8.05
C LYS A 200 5.89 -22.39 9.27
N ALA A 201 5.60 -21.21 9.82
CA ALA A 201 4.67 -21.05 10.95
C ALA A 201 3.19 -21.34 10.61
N PHE A 202 2.81 -21.37 9.33
CA PHE A 202 1.47 -21.77 8.87
C PHE A 202 1.38 -23.29 8.75
N TYR A 203 2.39 -23.93 8.14
CA TYR A 203 2.50 -25.38 8.03
C TYR A 203 2.61 -26.06 9.40
N GLU A 204 3.45 -25.52 10.29
CA GLU A 204 3.61 -26.01 11.67
C GLU A 204 2.32 -25.91 12.51
N ARG A 205 1.33 -25.12 12.08
CA ARG A 205 0.08 -24.88 12.84
C ARG A 205 -1.12 -25.66 12.30
N HIS A 206 -1.01 -26.25 11.10
CA HIS A 206 -2.09 -26.98 10.44
C HIS A 206 -1.72 -28.44 10.14
N LEU A 207 -0.49 -28.86 10.44
CA LEU A 207 0.00 -30.24 10.33
C LEU A 207 0.40 -30.85 11.70
N SER A 208 0.13 -30.15 12.79
CA SER A 208 0.25 -30.63 14.18
C SER A 208 -1.13 -30.74 14.81
#